data_AF-A0A0R3SDW8-F1
#
_entry.id   AF-A0A0R3SDW8-F1
#
_cell.length_a   1.000
_cell.length_b   1.000
_cell.length_c   1.000
_cell.angle_alpha   90.00
_cell.angle_beta   90.00
_cell.angle_gamma   90.00
#
_symmetry.space_group_name_H-M   'P 1'
#
loop_
_entity.id
_entity.type
_entity.pdbx_description
1 polymer ?
#
loop_
_entity_poly.entity_id
_entity_poly.type
_entity_poly.pdbx_seq_one_letter_code
_entity_poly.pdbx_strand_id
1 'polypeptide(L)'
;MQSMVRFGTSSQQAHSRKKDTYLNNLNSRLRESLKSIQENFEMMLSRAKLENQAILCRCDPYSLVTQENFEYNVRAANIVNACEGITRLVSEIKLLLILGDFRWLETSVNEEAEERECRFSDLMEVTSRLCESISRDLVSLEEVLGCTPRRPRDQTISSESNFENNAFKFRPLN
;
A
#
# COMPACT_ATOMS: atom_id res chain seq x y z
N MET A 1 1.34 40.41 5.72
CA MET A 1 2.24 39.44 5.07
C MET A 1 2.96 38.66 6.16
N GLN A 2 2.47 37.47 6.51
CA GLN A 2 3.17 36.57 7.44
C GLN A 2 3.24 35.15 6.86
N SER A 3 4.47 34.67 6.90
CA SER A 3 5.05 33.37 6.54
C SER A 3 4.15 32.16 6.75
N MET A 4 3.95 31.39 5.68
CA MET A 4 3.47 30.01 5.71
C MET A 4 4.70 29.10 5.66
N VAL A 5 5.09 28.55 6.80
CA VAL A 5 6.23 27.64 6.91
C VAL A 5 5.81 26.26 6.40
N ARG A 6 6.34 25.86 5.24
CA ARG A 6 6.27 24.48 4.71
C ARG A 6 7.07 23.54 5.63
N PHE A 7 6.42 22.93 6.60
CA PHE A 7 6.91 21.73 7.28
C PHE A 7 6.29 20.49 6.63
N GLY A 8 7.00 19.87 5.67
CA GLY A 8 6.52 18.64 5.03
C GLY A 8 7.56 17.85 4.21
N THR A 9 8.73 18.40 3.93
CA THR A 9 9.66 17.81 2.95
C THR A 9 10.66 16.80 3.53
N SER A 10 10.93 16.82 4.84
CA SER A 10 12.01 16.01 5.45
C SER A 10 11.69 14.51 5.49
N SER A 11 10.43 14.14 5.73
CA SER A 11 10.00 12.74 5.87
C SER A 11 9.92 12.04 4.50
N GLN A 12 9.39 12.73 3.47
CA GLN A 12 9.31 12.20 2.10
C GLN A 12 10.70 11.98 1.49
N GLN A 13 11.65 12.88 1.74
CA GLN A 13 13.02 12.76 1.21
C GLN A 13 13.79 11.58 1.84
N ALA A 14 13.59 11.32 3.13
CA ALA A 14 14.16 10.16 3.80
C ALA A 14 13.54 8.83 3.30
N HIS A 15 12.25 8.84 2.98
CA HIS A 15 11.55 7.68 2.42
C HIS A 15 12.04 7.34 0.99
N SER A 16 12.27 8.37 0.16
CA SER A 16 12.85 8.21 -1.18
C SER A 16 14.26 7.58 -1.12
N ARG A 17 15.16 8.10 -0.29
CA ARG A 17 16.53 7.58 -0.18
C ARG A 17 16.59 6.12 0.29
N LYS A 18 15.72 5.75 1.24
CA LYS A 18 15.59 4.34 1.70
C LYS A 18 15.10 3.43 0.57
N LYS A 19 14.12 3.87 -0.22
CA LYS A 19 13.63 3.15 -1.41
C LYS A 19 14.76 2.96 -2.43
N ASP A 20 15.50 4.01 -2.76
CA ASP A 20 16.59 3.95 -3.73
C ASP A 20 17.70 3.00 -3.28
N THR A 21 18.04 3.03 -1.99
CA THR A 21 19.04 2.12 -1.40
C THR A 21 18.58 0.67 -1.48
N TYR A 22 17.31 0.41 -1.20
CA TYR A 22 16.72 -0.93 -1.30
C TYR A 22 16.69 -1.44 -2.74
N LEU A 23 16.30 -0.59 -3.71
CA LEU A 23 16.34 -0.93 -5.13
C LEU A 23 17.76 -1.25 -5.62
N ASN A 24 18.75 -0.46 -5.17
CA ASN A 24 20.15 -0.72 -5.48
C ASN A 24 20.63 -2.06 -4.89
N ASN A 25 20.19 -2.42 -3.69
CA ASN A 25 20.50 -3.73 -3.09
C ASN A 25 19.93 -4.89 -3.91
N LEU A 26 18.66 -4.81 -4.32
CA LEU A 26 18.04 -5.83 -5.18
C LEU A 26 18.81 -5.98 -6.50
N ASN A 27 19.21 -4.87 -7.12
CA ASN A 27 19.97 -4.86 -8.36
C ASN A 27 21.37 -5.50 -8.19
N SER A 28 22.05 -5.21 -7.08
CA SER A 28 23.34 -5.81 -6.74
C SER A 28 23.24 -7.32 -6.60
N ARG A 29 22.25 -7.81 -5.83
CA ARG A 29 22.02 -9.25 -5.61
C ARG A 29 21.65 -9.99 -6.90
N LEU A 30 20.90 -9.34 -7.79
CA LEU A 30 20.59 -9.88 -9.12
C LEU A 30 21.87 -10.06 -9.95
N ARG A 31 22.71 -9.02 -10.00
CA ARG A 31 23.98 -9.05 -10.74
C ARG A 31 24.93 -10.11 -10.21
N GLU A 32 24.99 -10.26 -8.88
CA GLU A 32 25.82 -11.27 -8.22
C GLU A 32 25.33 -12.69 -8.54
N SER A 33 24.01 -12.91 -8.52
CA SER A 33 23.42 -14.20 -8.91
C SER A 33 23.70 -14.53 -10.37
N LEU A 34 23.53 -13.56 -11.29
CA LEU A 34 23.81 -13.74 -12.73
C LEU A 34 25.30 -14.03 -12.97
N LYS A 35 26.18 -13.30 -12.29
CA LYS A 35 27.63 -13.51 -12.36
C LYS A 35 28.00 -14.92 -11.89
N SER A 36 27.44 -15.37 -10.78
CA SER A 36 27.67 -16.73 -10.27
C SER A 36 27.22 -17.80 -11.26
N ILE A 37 26.06 -17.64 -11.91
CA ILE A 37 25.56 -18.55 -12.95
C ILE A 37 26.56 -18.60 -14.10
N GLN A 38 26.97 -17.43 -14.61
CA GLN A 38 27.90 -17.32 -15.74
C GLN A 38 29.25 -17.99 -15.43
N GLU A 39 29.89 -17.62 -14.31
CA GLU A 39 31.21 -18.14 -13.94
C GLU A 39 31.19 -19.67 -13.72
N ASN A 40 30.16 -20.20 -13.06
CA ASN A 40 30.04 -21.65 -12.87
C ASN A 40 29.85 -22.37 -14.22
N PHE A 41 29.04 -21.81 -15.11
CA PHE A 41 28.78 -22.40 -16.43
C PHE A 41 30.02 -22.35 -17.35
N GLU A 42 30.73 -21.22 -17.37
CA GLU A 42 31.99 -21.07 -18.12
C GLU A 42 33.05 -22.07 -17.66
N MET A 43 33.14 -22.31 -16.35
CA MET A 43 34.06 -23.30 -15.80
C MET A 43 33.67 -24.73 -16.17
N MET A 44 32.38 -25.07 -16.20
CA MET A 44 31.91 -26.36 -16.70
C MET A 44 32.26 -26.54 -18.18
N LEU A 45 32.01 -25.53 -19.01
CA LEU A 45 32.35 -25.57 -20.44
C LEU A 45 33.86 -25.69 -20.69
N SER A 46 34.66 -25.00 -19.89
CA SER A 46 36.13 -25.04 -20.00
C SER A 46 36.68 -26.44 -19.75
N ARG A 47 36.05 -27.20 -18.84
CA ARG A 47 36.41 -28.59 -18.53
C ARG A 47 35.80 -29.60 -19.51
N ALA A 48 34.68 -29.27 -20.15
CA ALA A 48 34.02 -30.15 -21.10
C ALA A 48 34.79 -30.29 -22.42
N LYS A 49 35.72 -29.36 -22.71
CA LYS A 49 36.65 -29.48 -23.83
C LYS A 49 37.62 -30.64 -23.55
N LEU A 50 37.40 -31.78 -24.20
CA LEU A 50 38.33 -32.93 -24.18
C LEU A 50 39.70 -32.50 -24.73
N GLU A 51 40.58 -32.03 -23.86
CA GLU A 51 41.98 -31.83 -24.21
C GLU A 51 42.82 -32.67 -23.26
N ASN A 52 43.26 -33.85 -23.73
CA ASN A 52 44.39 -34.69 -23.28
C ASN A 52 44.82 -34.65 -21.79
N GLN A 53 43.93 -34.38 -20.83
CA GLN A 53 44.29 -34.26 -19.42
C GLN A 53 44.81 -35.60 -18.86
N ALA A 54 44.27 -36.71 -19.35
CA ALA A 54 44.74 -38.05 -19.02
C ALA A 54 46.21 -38.29 -19.39
N ILE A 55 46.75 -37.60 -20.42
CA ILE A 55 48.15 -37.72 -20.84
C ILE A 55 49.06 -36.84 -19.97
N LEU A 56 48.56 -35.70 -19.48
CA LEU A 56 49.33 -34.71 -18.71
C LEU A 56 49.39 -35.00 -17.21
N CYS A 57 48.33 -35.55 -16.61
CA CYS A 57 48.20 -35.59 -15.15
C CYS A 57 48.95 -36.76 -14.48
N ARG A 58 49.39 -37.78 -15.23
CA ARG A 58 49.96 -39.03 -14.67
C ARG A 58 49.13 -39.63 -13.51
N CYS A 59 47.83 -39.37 -13.49
CA CYS A 59 46.89 -39.89 -12.51
C CYS A 59 46.09 -41.04 -13.10
N ASP A 60 45.63 -41.94 -12.23
CA ASP A 60 44.73 -43.01 -12.62
C ASP A 60 43.44 -42.44 -13.27
N PRO A 61 43.04 -42.90 -14.48
CA PRO A 61 41.91 -42.35 -15.22
C PRO A 61 40.58 -42.36 -14.44
N TYR A 62 40.37 -43.34 -13.56
CA TYR A 62 39.14 -43.45 -12.78
C TYR A 62 39.05 -42.37 -11.70
N SER A 63 40.17 -42.05 -11.04
CA SER A 63 40.25 -40.96 -10.08
C SER A 63 39.94 -39.60 -10.72
N LEU A 64 40.49 -39.33 -11.90
CA LEU A 64 40.27 -38.08 -12.62
C LEU A 64 38.79 -37.86 -12.98
N VAL A 65 38.15 -38.88 -13.57
CA VAL A 65 36.72 -38.81 -13.93
C VAL A 65 35.84 -38.60 -12.70
N THR A 66 36.19 -39.23 -11.58
CA THR A 66 35.44 -39.07 -10.32
C THR A 66 35.55 -37.64 -9.78
N GLN A 67 36.76 -37.06 -9.81
CA GLN A 67 36.99 -35.68 -9.39
C GLN A 67 36.28 -34.67 -10.31
N GLU A 68 36.33 -34.88 -11.63
CA GLU A 68 35.62 -34.03 -12.59
C GLU A 68 34.11 -34.08 -12.36
N ASN A 69 33.53 -35.27 -12.19
CA ASN A 69 32.11 -35.43 -11.89
C ASN A 69 31.70 -34.70 -10.60
N PHE A 70 32.51 -34.77 -9.54
CA PHE A 70 32.25 -34.04 -8.31
C PHE A 70 32.24 -32.52 -8.55
N GLU A 71 33.22 -32.00 -9.28
CA GLU A 71 33.31 -30.58 -9.62
C GLU A 71 32.15 -30.10 -10.50
N TYR A 72 31.72 -30.90 -11.49
CA TYR A 72 30.53 -30.61 -12.30
C TYR A 72 29.28 -30.53 -11.42
N ASN A 73 29.10 -31.48 -10.50
CA ASN A 73 27.95 -31.51 -9.60
C ASN A 73 27.92 -30.29 -8.67
N VAL A 74 29.07 -29.90 -8.10
CA VAL A 74 29.18 -28.70 -7.24
C VAL A 74 28.81 -27.44 -8.03
N ARG A 75 29.32 -27.30 -9.26
CA ARG A 75 29.01 -26.13 -10.11
C ARG A 75 27.53 -26.08 -10.49
N ALA A 76 26.95 -27.22 -10.86
CA ALA A 76 25.51 -27.30 -11.14
C ALA A 76 24.67 -26.92 -9.91
N ALA A 77 25.04 -27.40 -8.72
CA ALA A 77 24.36 -27.02 -7.48
C ALA A 77 24.46 -25.51 -7.18
N ASN A 78 25.63 -24.89 -7.42
CA ASN A 78 25.81 -23.45 -7.26
C ASN A 78 24.93 -22.63 -8.22
N ILE A 79 24.79 -23.08 -9.47
CA ILE A 79 23.90 -22.46 -10.45
C ILE A 79 22.45 -22.51 -9.95
N VAL A 80 21.99 -23.68 -9.48
CA VAL A 80 20.64 -23.85 -8.94
C VAL A 80 20.40 -22.93 -7.73
N ASN A 81 21.38 -22.82 -6.82
CA ASN A 81 21.30 -21.92 -5.67
C ASN A 81 21.20 -20.43 -6.09
N ALA A 82 21.95 -20.02 -7.11
CA ALA A 82 21.85 -18.66 -7.66
C ALA A 82 20.47 -18.39 -8.30
N CYS A 83 19.90 -19.37 -9.01
CA CYS A 83 18.53 -19.30 -9.55
C CYS A 83 17.47 -19.20 -8.44
N GLU A 84 17.66 -19.91 -7.33
CA GLU A 84 16.80 -19.77 -6.15
C GLU A 84 16.89 -18.35 -5.57
N GLY A 85 18.11 -17.79 -5.50
CA GLY A 85 18.34 -16.38 -5.12
C GLY A 85 17.53 -15.40 -5.98
N ILE A 86 17.51 -15.59 -7.30
CA ILE A 86 16.71 -14.78 -8.24
C ILE A 86 15.20 -14.96 -7.96
N THR A 87 14.76 -16.18 -7.68
CA THR A 87 13.33 -16.45 -7.37
C THR A 87 12.88 -15.72 -6.09
N ARG A 88 13.75 -15.67 -5.07
CA ARG A 88 13.50 -14.87 -3.85
C ARG A 88 13.44 -13.38 -4.17
N LEU A 89 14.36 -12.85 -4.98
CA LEU A 89 14.34 -11.44 -5.43
C LEU A 89 13.03 -11.08 -6.13
N VAL A 90 12.52 -11.93 -7.03
CA VAL A 90 11.23 -11.71 -7.70
C VAL A 90 10.09 -11.62 -6.68
N SER A 91 10.11 -12.47 -5.66
CA SER A 91 9.09 -12.47 -4.60
C SER A 91 9.16 -11.18 -3.76
N GLU A 92 10.37 -10.72 -3.42
CA GLU A 92 10.57 -9.44 -2.73
C GLU A 92 10.06 -8.25 -3.55
N ILE A 93 10.32 -8.22 -4.87
CA ILE A 93 9.81 -7.18 -5.77
C ILE A 93 8.28 -7.19 -5.81
N LYS A 94 7.65 -8.38 -5.91
CA LYS A 94 6.19 -8.49 -5.87
C LYS A 94 5.61 -7.93 -4.57
N LEU A 95 6.20 -8.26 -3.43
CA LEU A 95 5.79 -7.73 -2.13
C LEU A 95 5.93 -6.20 -2.07
N LEU A 96 7.03 -5.65 -2.60
CA LEU A 96 7.25 -4.20 -2.67
C LEU A 96 6.16 -3.49 -3.49
N LEU A 97 5.79 -4.05 -4.64
CA LEU A 97 4.75 -3.48 -5.50
C LEU A 97 3.38 -3.52 -4.81
N ILE A 98 3.00 -4.68 -4.29
CA ILE A 98 1.71 -4.86 -3.59
C ILE A 98 1.58 -3.92 -2.39
N LEU A 99 2.61 -3.83 -1.55
CA LEU A 99 2.58 -2.95 -0.37
C LEU A 99 2.65 -1.47 -0.73
N GLY A 100 3.34 -1.12 -1.81
CA GLY A 100 3.37 0.25 -2.34
C GLY A 100 1.98 0.74 -2.72
N ASP A 101 1.20 -0.11 -3.39
CA ASP A 101 -0.16 0.22 -3.82
C ASP A 101 -1.10 0.47 -2.64
N PHE A 102 -0.99 -0.29 -1.55
CA PHE A 102 -1.82 -0.07 -0.35
C PHE A 102 -1.56 1.27 0.33
N ARG A 103 -0.30 1.72 0.39
CA ARG A 103 0.03 3.03 0.99
C ARG A 103 -0.49 4.19 0.15
N TRP A 104 -0.41 4.05 -1.17
CA TRP A 104 -1.00 5.02 -2.09
C TRP A 104 -2.52 5.05 -1.94
N LEU A 105 -3.16 3.88 -1.94
CA LEU A 105 -4.61 3.75 -1.77
C LEU A 105 -5.09 4.35 -0.44
N GLU A 106 -4.39 4.07 0.67
CA GLU A 106 -4.67 4.66 1.98
C GLU A 106 -4.66 6.19 1.92
N THR A 107 -3.64 6.77 1.26
CA THR A 107 -3.52 8.22 1.12
C THR A 107 -4.67 8.79 0.29
N SER A 108 -4.97 8.21 -0.87
CA SER A 108 -6.04 8.67 -1.76
C SER A 108 -7.43 8.54 -1.12
N VAL A 109 -7.70 7.44 -0.41
CA VAL A 109 -8.97 7.27 0.32
C VAL A 109 -9.12 8.30 1.43
N ASN A 110 -8.05 8.60 2.15
CA ASN A 110 -8.09 9.58 3.22
C ASN A 110 -8.29 11.01 2.69
N GLU A 111 -7.66 11.36 1.57
CA GLU A 111 -7.86 12.65 0.89
C GLU A 111 -9.33 12.82 0.43
N GLU A 112 -9.92 11.80 -0.20
CA GLU A 112 -11.34 11.85 -0.58
C GLU A 112 -12.29 11.93 0.63
N ALA A 113 -11.95 11.24 1.73
CA ALA A 113 -12.74 11.28 2.96
C ALA A 113 -12.70 12.68 3.59
N GLU A 114 -11.53 13.30 3.66
CA GLU A 114 -11.35 14.66 4.16
C GLU A 114 -12.11 15.68 3.29
N GLU A 115 -12.04 15.55 1.96
CA GLU A 115 -12.79 16.41 1.04
C GLU A 115 -14.32 16.28 1.22
N ARG A 116 -14.82 15.06 1.44
CA ARG A 116 -16.24 14.82 1.72
C ARG A 116 -16.67 15.43 3.04
N GLU A 117 -15.88 15.27 4.10
CA GLU A 117 -16.18 15.85 5.41
C GLU A 117 -16.25 17.39 5.32
N CYS A 118 -15.33 18.00 4.58
CA CYS A 118 -15.33 19.44 4.34
C CYS A 118 -16.60 19.89 3.61
N ARG A 119 -16.97 19.23 2.50
CA ARG A 119 -18.22 19.52 1.76
C ARG A 119 -19.47 19.31 2.62
N PHE A 120 -19.47 18.28 3.45
CA PHE A 120 -20.59 18.01 4.35
C PHE A 120 -20.74 19.13 5.38
N SER A 121 -19.64 19.58 5.98
CA SER A 121 -19.63 20.73 6.88
C SER A 121 -20.20 21.99 6.21
N ASP A 122 -19.80 22.30 4.98
CA ASP A 122 -20.32 23.46 4.23
C ASP A 122 -21.84 23.35 3.99
N LEU A 123 -22.31 22.17 3.59
CA LEU A 123 -23.74 21.90 3.38
C LEU A 123 -24.54 22.00 4.69
N MET A 124 -23.98 21.51 5.79
CA MET A 124 -24.59 21.64 7.11
C MET A 124 -24.72 23.10 7.53
N GLU A 125 -23.70 23.92 7.29
CA GLU A 125 -23.74 25.36 7.58
C GLU A 125 -24.85 26.06 6.78
N VAL A 126 -24.94 25.79 5.47
CA VAL A 126 -25.99 26.36 4.61
C VAL A 126 -27.38 25.92 5.09
N THR A 127 -27.54 24.65 5.47
CA THR A 127 -28.80 24.11 5.98
C THR A 127 -29.21 24.78 7.28
N SER A 128 -28.26 25.00 8.21
CA SER A 128 -28.53 25.71 9.48
C SER A 128 -29.01 27.13 9.22
N ARG A 129 -28.30 27.88 8.35
CA ARG A 129 -28.68 29.25 8.00
C ARG A 129 -30.07 29.33 7.37
N LEU A 130 -30.42 28.36 6.53
CA LEU A 130 -31.75 28.28 5.92
C LEU A 130 -32.83 28.00 6.97
N CYS A 131 -32.61 27.03 7.85
CA CYS A 131 -33.52 26.73 8.97
C CYS A 131 -33.73 27.95 9.88
N GLU A 132 -32.67 28.69 10.20
CA GLU A 132 -32.75 29.94 10.96
C GLU A 132 -33.56 31.01 10.22
N SER A 133 -33.37 31.15 8.90
CA SER A 133 -34.16 32.09 8.09
C SER A 133 -35.65 31.75 8.11
N ILE A 134 -35.99 30.48 7.84
CA ILE A 134 -37.39 30.01 7.85
C ILE A 134 -38.01 30.20 9.24
N SER A 135 -37.26 29.90 10.30
CA SER A 135 -37.73 30.09 11.67
C SER A 135 -38.04 31.55 11.97
N ARG A 136 -37.19 32.49 11.52
CA ARG A 136 -37.45 33.94 11.65
C ARG A 136 -38.68 34.37 10.85
N ASP A 137 -38.82 33.91 9.61
CA ASP A 137 -39.96 34.25 8.75
C ASP A 137 -41.27 33.75 9.37
N LEU A 138 -41.29 32.54 9.94
CA LEU A 138 -42.45 31.99 10.64
C LEU A 138 -42.83 32.79 11.88
N VAL A 139 -41.86 33.20 12.70
CA VAL A 139 -42.10 34.06 13.87
C VAL A 139 -42.66 35.41 13.44
N SER A 140 -42.09 36.03 12.41
CA SER A 140 -42.60 37.28 11.86
C SER A 140 -44.04 37.14 11.34
N LEU A 141 -44.36 36.03 10.68
CA LEU A 141 -45.71 35.76 10.20
C LEU A 141 -46.70 35.54 11.35
N GLU A 142 -46.28 34.85 12.41
CA GLU A 142 -47.08 34.69 13.64
C GLU A 142 -47.41 36.04 14.28
N GLU A 143 -46.45 36.95 14.35
CA GLU A 143 -46.67 38.31 14.88
C GLU A 143 -47.68 39.11 14.04
N VAL A 144 -47.59 39.02 12.70
CA VAL A 144 -48.50 39.72 11.78
C VAL A 144 -49.91 39.13 11.80
N LEU A 145 -50.05 37.81 11.83
CA LEU A 145 -51.34 37.10 11.86
C LEU A 145 -51.94 37.01 13.27
N GLY A 146 -51.14 37.23 14.31
CA GLY A 146 -51.49 37.19 15.74
C GLY A 146 -52.47 38.27 16.19
N CYS A 147 -52.84 39.21 15.33
CA CYS A 147 -53.95 40.15 15.53
C CYS A 147 -55.32 39.62 15.05
N THR A 148 -55.50 38.30 14.98
CA THR A 148 -56.84 37.69 14.90
C THR A 148 -57.23 37.10 16.25
N PRO A 149 -58.39 37.45 16.81
CA PRO A 149 -58.79 36.99 18.14
C PRO A 149 -58.84 35.45 18.15
N ARG A 150 -58.01 34.84 19.00
CA ARG A 150 -57.99 33.39 19.24
C ARG A 150 -59.42 32.91 19.53
N ARG A 151 -59.96 32.01 18.68
CA ARG A 151 -61.10 31.18 19.08
C ARG A 151 -60.72 30.37 20.33
N PRO A 152 -61.65 30.14 21.27
CA PRO A 152 -61.35 29.42 22.50
C PRO A 152 -60.85 28.01 22.17
N ARG A 153 -59.70 27.62 22.73
CA ARG A 153 -59.23 26.23 22.71
C ARG A 153 -60.09 25.42 23.68
N ASP A 154 -60.93 24.55 23.15
CA ASP A 154 -61.48 23.46 23.94
C ASP A 154 -60.34 22.54 24.38
N GLN A 155 -60.19 22.41 25.70
CA GLN A 155 -59.35 21.41 26.32
C GLN A 155 -59.97 20.05 26.04
N THR A 156 -59.24 19.12 25.43
CA THR A 156 -59.36 17.70 25.77
C THR A 156 -58.25 16.85 25.14
N ILE A 157 -57.59 16.09 26.03
CA ILE A 157 -56.99 14.77 25.85
C ILE A 157 -55.54 14.70 25.37
N SER A 158 -54.70 14.52 26.38
CA SER A 158 -53.44 13.79 26.43
C SER A 158 -53.46 12.46 25.67
N SER A 159 -52.43 12.20 24.87
CA SER A 159 -51.93 10.84 24.58
C SER A 159 -50.50 10.94 24.05
N GLU A 160 -49.56 10.50 24.87
CA GLU A 160 -48.20 10.16 24.49
C GLU A 160 -48.20 9.18 23.31
N SER A 161 -47.32 9.38 22.34
CA SER A 161 -46.78 8.25 21.59
C SER A 161 -45.32 8.53 21.24
N ASN A 162 -44.46 7.75 21.89
CA ASN A 162 -43.06 7.58 21.62
C ASN A 162 -42.86 7.21 20.14
N PHE A 163 -42.01 7.97 19.42
CA PHE A 163 -41.32 7.44 18.25
C PHE A 163 -39.85 7.28 18.61
N GLU A 164 -39.49 6.02 18.86
CA GLU A 164 -38.14 5.57 19.13
C GLU A 164 -37.18 5.91 17.98
N ASN A 165 -36.03 6.42 18.39
CA ASN A 165 -34.82 6.55 17.61
C ASN A 165 -34.39 5.20 17.03
N ASN A 166 -34.53 5.01 15.71
CA ASN A 166 -33.81 3.94 15.01
C ASN A 166 -32.43 4.44 14.59
N ALA A 167 -31.49 4.38 15.53
CA ALA A 167 -30.08 4.53 15.26
C ALA A 167 -29.59 3.36 14.38
N PHE A 168 -29.11 3.68 13.18
CA PHE A 168 -28.38 2.76 12.30
C PHE A 168 -27.13 2.25 13.02
N LYS A 169 -27.21 1.06 13.61
CA LYS A 169 -26.08 0.36 14.23
C LYS A 169 -25.40 -0.51 13.17
N PHE A 170 -24.29 -0.02 12.63
CA PHE A 170 -23.37 -0.82 11.83
C PHE A 170 -22.88 -2.02 12.66
N ARG A 171 -23.08 -3.24 12.15
CA ARG A 171 -22.40 -4.45 12.66
C ARG A 171 -21.05 -4.59 11.96
N PRO A 172 -19.95 -4.92 12.67
CA PRO A 172 -18.75 -5.41 12.04
C PRO A 172 -18.98 -6.84 11.54
N LEU A 173 -18.50 -7.13 10.33
CA LEU A 173 -18.39 -8.49 9.81
C LEU A 173 -17.13 -9.12 10.43
N ASN A 174 -17.31 -10.29 11.06
CA ASN A 174 -16.22 -11.22 11.34
C ASN A 174 -15.77 -11.91 10.05
#